data_AF-A0A822A9B9-F1
#
_entry.id   AF-A0A822A9B9-F1
#
_cell.length_a   1.000
_cell.length_b   1.000
_cell.length_c   1.000
_cell.angle_alpha   90.00
_cell.angle_beta   90.00
_cell.angle_gamma   90.00
#
_symmetry.space_group_name_H-M   'P 1'
#
loop_
_entity.id
_entity.type
_entity.pdbx_description
1 polymer ?
#
loop_
_entity_poly.entity_id
_entity_poly.type
_entity_poly.pdbx_seq_one_letter_code
_entity_poly.pdbx_strand_id
1 'polypeptide(L)'
;MHANRYIEFHSQVGNYYTIRTPKQGRAFDYRYSSCDLYCVGATNEIYRFNLEQGQYLEPIQSKLSGFNACEFNSEHELFACGSVEGHLECYDPRIRSLVGQIDCAVYANSNSGSSLPAISCIKFKDALNVSVGMSTGQILLFDIRSNKPYFIKDHNYNLPIKRIDFHTQNNDYILSIDKKICKIWNQHTETPSILKDTRFQSLFTNPDMQIDINHENFKNIAPLVSRLNKQNVVEDESISIENDEEEREDDDDLIDDILTSEEEEEEEEEKEKPNRKTKLVPIDTINDTDQETIRSLSFNERTKRTIDSASSHLQHRNQVPSSNKNNRKETNDDYRKNVRRAPRSRMNGRHKET
;
A
#
# COMPACT_ATOMS: atom_id res chain seq x y z
N MET A 1 7.32 -13.26 15.19
CA MET A 1 8.59 -13.56 14.49
C MET A 1 9.63 -12.57 14.96
N HIS A 2 10.79 -13.04 15.42
CA HIS A 2 11.82 -12.13 15.91
C HIS A 2 12.54 -11.43 14.75
N ALA A 3 13.03 -10.21 15.01
CA ALA A 3 13.86 -9.44 14.06
C ALA A 3 15.06 -10.24 13.54
N ASN A 4 15.51 -11.26 14.27
CA ASN A 4 16.69 -12.07 13.96
C ASN A 4 16.41 -13.30 13.07
N ARG A 5 15.27 -13.37 12.38
CA ARG A 5 14.89 -14.52 11.51
C ARG A 5 14.66 -15.82 12.27
N TYR A 6 14.13 -15.73 13.48
CA TYR A 6 13.80 -16.91 14.28
C TYR A 6 12.29 -17.02 14.52
N ILE A 7 11.82 -18.26 14.47
CA ILE A 7 10.49 -18.68 14.91
C ILE A 7 10.70 -19.52 16.16
N GLU A 8 10.05 -19.14 17.24
CA GLU A 8 10.13 -19.80 18.53
C GLU A 8 8.83 -20.53 18.82
N PHE A 9 8.96 -21.76 19.27
CA PHE A 9 7.86 -22.61 19.72
C PHE A 9 7.86 -22.58 21.24
N HIS A 10 6.73 -22.16 21.81
CA HIS A 10 6.56 -22.07 23.25
C HIS A 10 5.61 -23.16 23.74
N SER A 11 5.95 -23.77 24.86
CA SER A 11 5.10 -24.68 25.63
C SER A 11 4.70 -24.01 26.94
N GLN A 12 3.88 -24.67 27.76
CA GLN A 12 3.53 -24.17 29.10
C GLN A 12 4.75 -23.95 30.00
N VAL A 13 5.87 -24.66 29.75
CA VAL A 13 7.10 -24.58 30.54
C VAL A 13 8.06 -23.49 30.02
N GLY A 14 7.77 -22.88 28.87
CA GLY A 14 8.59 -21.86 28.22
C GLY A 14 9.03 -22.25 26.80
N ASN A 15 10.16 -21.72 26.35
CA ASN A 15 10.69 -21.97 25.00
C ASN A 15 11.03 -23.46 24.83
N TYR A 16 10.31 -24.11 23.92
CA TYR A 16 10.47 -25.51 23.56
C TYR A 16 11.51 -25.69 22.45
N TYR A 17 11.42 -24.87 21.39
CA TYR A 17 12.30 -25.00 20.24
C TYR A 17 12.42 -23.70 19.46
N THR A 18 13.52 -23.52 18.75
CA THR A 18 13.75 -22.31 17.94
C THR A 18 14.32 -22.71 16.58
N ILE A 19 13.63 -22.32 15.51
CA ILE A 19 14.08 -22.53 14.13
C ILE A 19 14.45 -21.21 13.49
N ARG A 20 15.42 -21.25 12.58
CA ARG A 20 15.85 -20.08 11.82
C ARG A 20 15.25 -20.12 10.42
N THR A 21 14.57 -19.04 10.02
CA THR A 21 14.13 -18.88 8.63
C THR A 21 15.29 -18.48 7.73
N PRO A 22 15.34 -18.95 6.47
CA PRO A 22 16.41 -18.59 5.53
C PRO A 22 16.55 -17.08 5.36
N LYS A 23 15.41 -16.37 5.25
CA LYS A 23 15.33 -14.91 5.05
C LYS A 23 14.47 -14.24 6.12
N GLN A 24 14.43 -12.91 6.08
CA GLN A 24 13.63 -12.09 6.98
C GLN A 24 12.15 -12.27 6.68
N GLY A 25 11.43 -12.92 7.60
CA GLY A 25 9.97 -12.97 7.53
C GLY A 25 9.32 -11.76 8.20
N ARG A 26 8.12 -11.44 7.72
CA ARG A 26 7.26 -10.35 8.18
C ARG A 26 5.96 -10.91 8.79
N ALA A 27 5.40 -11.93 8.15
CA ALA A 27 4.20 -12.61 8.62
C ALA A 27 4.34 -14.13 8.46
N PHE A 28 3.53 -14.87 9.20
CA PHE A 28 3.38 -16.30 9.04
C PHE A 28 1.96 -16.70 9.40
N ASP A 29 1.50 -17.82 8.86
CA ASP A 29 0.25 -18.43 9.27
C ASP A 29 0.35 -19.97 9.22
N TYR A 30 -0.48 -20.64 10.01
CA TYR A 30 -0.42 -22.07 10.22
C TYR A 30 -1.63 -22.77 9.61
N ARG A 31 -1.38 -23.81 8.80
CA ARG A 31 -2.43 -24.70 8.32
C ARG A 31 -2.56 -25.92 9.22
N TYR A 32 -3.76 -26.12 9.75
CA TYR A 32 -4.08 -27.22 10.64
C TYR A 32 -4.14 -28.58 9.94
N SER A 33 -4.61 -28.67 8.69
CA SER A 33 -4.80 -29.95 8.01
C SER A 33 -3.52 -30.73 7.72
N SER A 34 -2.44 -30.04 7.34
CA SER A 34 -1.15 -30.64 6.97
C SER A 34 -0.01 -30.32 7.94
N CYS A 35 -0.31 -29.65 9.05
CA CYS A 35 0.67 -29.14 10.00
C CYS A 35 1.78 -28.28 9.37
N ASP A 36 1.46 -27.52 8.33
CA ASP A 36 2.41 -26.66 7.63
C ASP A 36 2.34 -25.22 8.13
N LEU A 37 3.49 -24.67 8.52
CA LEU A 37 3.66 -23.26 8.80
C LEU A 37 4.17 -22.54 7.56
N TYR A 38 3.42 -21.56 7.06
CA TYR A 38 3.79 -20.73 5.92
C TYR A 38 4.34 -19.41 6.43
N CYS A 39 5.51 -19.00 5.95
CA CYS A 39 6.16 -17.76 6.33
C CYS A 39 6.50 -16.93 5.10
N VAL A 40 6.12 -15.66 5.14
CA VAL A 40 6.35 -14.67 4.08
C VAL A 40 7.17 -13.52 4.59
N GLY A 41 7.84 -12.77 3.70
CA GLY A 41 8.74 -11.72 4.13
C GLY A 41 9.31 -10.85 3.04
N ALA A 42 10.56 -10.43 3.22
CA ALA A 42 11.24 -9.49 2.32
C ALA A 42 11.68 -10.08 0.97
N THR A 43 11.34 -11.34 0.69
CA THR A 43 11.72 -12.06 -0.53
C THR A 43 10.48 -12.59 -1.24
N ASN A 44 10.65 -12.94 -2.51
CA ASN A 44 9.63 -13.53 -3.38
C ASN A 44 9.32 -15.01 -3.08
N GLU A 45 9.85 -15.56 -1.99
CA GLU A 45 9.70 -16.96 -1.60
C GLU A 45 8.80 -17.07 -0.38
N ILE A 46 7.80 -17.95 -0.46
CA ILE A 46 6.94 -18.36 0.64
C ILE A 46 7.53 -19.63 1.24
N TYR A 47 8.18 -19.50 2.41
CA TYR A 47 8.80 -20.64 3.09
C TYR A 47 7.74 -21.48 3.78
N ARG A 48 7.89 -22.80 3.67
CA ARG A 48 6.97 -23.78 4.24
C ARG A 48 7.73 -24.67 5.20
N PHE A 49 7.28 -24.76 6.44
CA PHE A 49 7.89 -25.59 7.45
C PHE A 49 6.84 -26.56 8.00
N ASN A 50 7.05 -27.85 7.79
CA ASN A 50 6.14 -28.88 8.27
C ASN A 50 6.47 -29.22 9.72
N LEU A 51 5.53 -28.98 10.64
CA LEU A 51 5.72 -29.20 12.07
C LEU A 51 5.69 -30.69 12.45
N GLU A 52 5.05 -31.54 11.65
CA GLU A 52 4.97 -32.98 11.88
C GLU A 52 6.30 -33.67 11.52
N GLN A 53 6.88 -33.32 10.37
CA GLN A 53 8.15 -33.84 9.87
C GLN A 53 9.37 -33.09 10.44
N GLY A 54 9.17 -31.86 10.93
CA GLY A 54 10.23 -31.02 11.47
C GLY A 54 11.21 -30.47 10.41
N GLN A 55 10.77 -30.33 9.16
CA GLN A 55 11.63 -29.91 8.04
C GLN A 55 11.02 -28.81 7.17
N TYR A 56 11.89 -28.06 6.51
CA TYR A 56 11.47 -27.13 5.45
C TYR A 56 11.07 -27.92 4.21
N LEU A 57 9.90 -27.58 3.67
CA LEU A 57 9.46 -28.02 2.35
C LEU A 57 9.95 -27.02 1.29
N GLU A 58 9.85 -27.42 0.03
CA GLU A 58 10.16 -26.54 -1.09
C GLU A 58 9.33 -25.24 -1.02
N PRO A 59 10.00 -24.06 -1.06
CA PRO A 59 9.31 -22.78 -1.00
C PRO A 59 8.53 -22.52 -2.29
N ILE A 60 7.39 -21.84 -2.15
CA ILE A 60 6.62 -21.40 -3.31
C ILE A 60 7.22 -20.08 -3.81
N GLN A 61 7.52 -19.99 -5.09
CA GLN A 61 8.09 -18.79 -5.70
C GLN A 61 7.00 -17.90 -6.31
N SER A 62 7.08 -16.61 -5.99
CA SER A 62 6.29 -15.55 -6.61
C SER A 62 7.14 -14.75 -7.59
N LYS A 63 6.45 -14.01 -8.48
CA LYS A 63 7.05 -13.02 -9.37
C LYS A 63 7.27 -11.67 -8.69
N LEU A 64 6.61 -11.44 -7.56
CA LEU A 64 6.63 -10.18 -6.82
C LEU A 64 7.86 -10.10 -5.90
N SER A 65 8.27 -8.90 -5.50
CA SER A 65 9.50 -8.72 -4.71
C SER A 65 9.43 -9.21 -3.25
N GLY A 66 8.24 -9.17 -2.62
CA GLY A 66 8.05 -9.68 -1.26
C GLY A 66 6.69 -9.31 -0.67
N PHE A 67 6.42 -9.82 0.53
CA PHE A 67 5.10 -9.80 1.15
C PHE A 67 5.13 -9.30 2.59
N ASN A 68 4.10 -8.56 2.98
CA ASN A 68 3.95 -7.99 4.32
C ASN A 68 3.02 -8.79 5.21
N ALA A 69 1.97 -9.38 4.63
CA ALA A 69 0.92 -10.09 5.33
C ALA A 69 0.60 -11.40 4.62
N CYS A 70 0.10 -12.38 5.37
CA CYS A 70 -0.43 -13.61 4.83
C CYS A 70 -1.51 -14.18 5.76
N GLU A 71 -2.46 -14.90 5.19
CA GLU A 71 -3.52 -15.57 5.95
C GLU A 71 -4.06 -16.79 5.18
N PHE A 72 -4.42 -17.84 5.90
CA PHE A 72 -5.23 -18.95 5.43
C PHE A 72 -6.72 -18.67 5.62
N ASN A 73 -7.51 -18.96 4.59
CA ASN A 73 -8.94 -19.05 4.77
C ASN A 73 -9.29 -20.23 5.69
N SER A 74 -10.13 -20.01 6.71
CA SER A 74 -10.52 -21.04 7.66
C SER A 74 -11.38 -22.16 7.07
N GLU A 75 -12.13 -21.89 6.00
CA GLU A 75 -13.09 -22.82 5.41
C GLU A 75 -12.45 -23.74 4.37
N HIS A 76 -11.67 -23.16 3.45
CA HIS A 76 -11.13 -23.89 2.29
C HIS A 76 -9.60 -23.84 2.18
N GLU A 77 -8.92 -23.28 3.19
CA GLU A 77 -7.45 -23.28 3.31
C GLU A 77 -6.70 -22.64 2.12
N LEU A 78 -7.35 -21.75 1.36
CA LEU A 78 -6.66 -20.94 0.37
C LEU A 78 -5.70 -20.01 1.10
N PHE A 79 -4.44 -19.99 0.66
CA PHE A 79 -3.43 -19.11 1.21
C PHE A 79 -3.42 -17.79 0.45
N ALA A 80 -3.62 -16.68 1.13
CA ALA A 80 -3.46 -15.35 0.54
C ALA A 80 -2.22 -14.66 1.11
N CYS A 81 -1.52 -13.90 0.28
CA CYS A 81 -0.38 -13.09 0.68
C CYS A 81 -0.39 -11.72 0.00
N GLY A 82 -0.03 -10.70 0.79
CA GLY A 82 -0.14 -9.30 0.39
C GLY A 82 1.23 -8.71 0.09
N SER A 83 1.43 -8.31 -1.16
CA SER A 83 2.71 -7.81 -1.65
C SER A 83 2.99 -6.36 -1.25
N VAL A 84 4.28 -6.01 -1.25
CA VAL A 84 4.75 -4.62 -1.18
C VAL A 84 4.35 -3.78 -2.40
N GLU A 85 4.03 -4.42 -3.52
CA GLU A 85 3.61 -3.77 -4.77
C GLU A 85 2.08 -3.57 -4.85
N GLY A 86 1.33 -3.96 -3.82
CA GLY A 86 -0.13 -3.78 -3.79
C GLY A 86 -0.93 -4.90 -4.45
N HIS A 87 -0.30 -6.03 -4.76
CA HIS A 87 -0.98 -7.22 -5.28
C HIS A 87 -1.29 -8.24 -4.17
N LEU A 88 -2.51 -8.77 -4.18
CA LEU A 88 -2.94 -9.90 -3.38
C LEU A 88 -2.78 -11.18 -4.20
N GLU A 89 -1.87 -12.07 -3.81
CA GLU A 89 -1.67 -13.36 -4.47
C GLU A 89 -2.28 -14.50 -3.64
N CYS A 90 -3.03 -15.37 -4.32
CA CYS A 90 -3.71 -16.50 -3.72
C CYS A 90 -3.16 -17.83 -4.26
N TYR A 91 -2.88 -18.76 -3.35
CA TYR A 91 -2.27 -20.06 -3.63
C TYR A 91 -3.13 -21.19 -3.06
N ASP A 92 -3.41 -22.21 -3.87
CA ASP A 92 -3.95 -23.48 -3.38
C ASP A 92 -2.79 -24.35 -2.86
N PRO A 93 -2.81 -24.76 -1.59
CA PRO A 93 -1.76 -25.59 -1.02
C PRO A 93 -1.48 -26.92 -1.70
N ARG A 94 -2.48 -27.51 -2.33
CA ARG A 94 -2.41 -28.82 -2.97
C ARG A 94 -1.66 -28.73 -4.30
N ILE A 95 -1.87 -27.62 -5.01
CA ILE A 95 -1.29 -27.37 -6.34
C ILE A 95 0.08 -26.68 -6.21
N ARG A 96 0.29 -25.91 -5.13
CA ARG A 96 1.54 -25.19 -4.83
C ARG A 96 1.94 -24.19 -5.93
N SER A 97 0.96 -23.70 -6.67
CA SER A 97 1.10 -22.67 -7.69
C SER A 97 0.14 -21.51 -7.43
N LEU A 98 0.41 -20.36 -8.04
CA LEU A 98 -0.48 -19.22 -8.02
C LEU A 98 -1.83 -19.60 -8.68
N VAL A 99 -2.94 -19.31 -8.01
CA VAL A 99 -4.30 -19.58 -8.49
C VAL A 99 -5.01 -18.30 -8.90
N GLY A 100 -4.75 -17.19 -8.20
CA GLY A 100 -5.35 -15.90 -8.51
C GLY A 100 -4.51 -14.74 -7.99
N GLN A 101 -4.65 -13.61 -8.65
CA GLN A 101 -4.00 -12.36 -8.29
C GLN A 101 -5.02 -11.22 -8.42
N ILE A 102 -5.10 -10.37 -7.40
CA ILE A 102 -5.93 -9.15 -7.40
C ILE A 102 -5.01 -7.95 -7.25
N ASP A 103 -5.15 -6.98 -8.16
CA ASP A 103 -4.45 -5.71 -8.04
C ASP A 103 -5.23 -4.75 -7.14
N CYS A 104 -4.71 -4.56 -5.92
CA CYS A 104 -5.31 -3.67 -4.92
C CYS A 104 -4.75 -2.25 -5.01
N ALA A 105 -3.58 -2.06 -5.64
CA ALA A 105 -2.94 -0.75 -5.76
C ALA A 105 -3.78 0.25 -6.54
N VAL A 106 -4.55 -0.24 -7.53
CA VAL A 106 -5.43 0.55 -8.39
C VAL A 106 -6.50 1.31 -7.59
N TYR A 107 -6.94 0.75 -6.46
CA TYR A 107 -7.98 1.34 -5.61
C TYR A 107 -7.42 2.16 -4.46
N ALA A 108 -6.09 2.21 -4.34
CA ALA A 108 -5.45 2.99 -3.30
C ALA A 108 -5.24 4.44 -3.75
N ASN A 109 -5.40 5.37 -2.81
CA ASN A 109 -5.11 6.77 -3.03
C ASN A 109 -3.60 6.90 -3.22
N SER A 110 -3.21 7.30 -4.43
CA SER A 110 -1.82 7.62 -4.72
C SER A 110 -1.49 8.95 -4.04
N ASN A 111 -0.98 8.88 -2.81
CA ASN A 111 -0.29 10.04 -2.24
C ASN A 111 0.87 10.39 -3.18
N SER A 112 1.11 11.68 -3.43
CA SER A 112 2.06 12.22 -4.41
C SER A 112 3.55 11.84 -4.22
N GLY A 113 3.84 10.81 -3.42
CA GLY A 113 5.16 10.24 -3.20
C GLY A 113 5.40 9.00 -4.08
N SER A 114 6.65 8.79 -4.46
CA SER A 114 7.13 7.81 -5.45
C SER A 114 6.99 6.32 -5.07
N SER A 115 6.34 5.96 -3.97
CA SER A 115 6.24 4.58 -3.50
C SER A 115 4.87 3.99 -3.83
N LEU A 116 4.86 2.80 -4.43
CA LEU A 116 3.61 2.08 -4.69
C LEU A 116 2.88 1.78 -3.37
N PRO A 117 1.53 1.84 -3.38
CA PRO A 117 0.73 1.49 -2.21
C PRO A 117 0.82 -0.01 -1.93
N ALA A 118 1.39 -0.36 -0.78
CA ALA A 118 1.60 -1.73 -0.37
C ALA A 118 0.40 -2.29 0.40
N ILE A 119 0.19 -3.61 0.35
CA ILE A 119 -0.74 -4.27 1.28
C ILE A 119 -0.06 -4.38 2.65
N SER A 120 -0.73 -3.98 3.71
CA SER A 120 -0.22 -4.01 5.08
C SER A 120 -0.82 -5.13 5.94
N CYS A 121 -2.09 -5.47 5.73
CA CYS A 121 -2.75 -6.58 6.41
C CYS A 121 -3.81 -7.23 5.52
N ILE A 122 -4.14 -8.49 5.80
CA ILE A 122 -5.20 -9.25 5.14
C ILE A 122 -6.05 -9.87 6.25
N LYS A 123 -7.36 -10.01 6.03
CA LYS A 123 -8.25 -10.80 6.88
C LYS A 123 -9.36 -11.43 6.07
N PHE A 124 -9.52 -12.75 6.15
CA PHE A 124 -10.69 -13.42 5.59
C PHE A 124 -11.88 -13.27 6.52
N LYS A 125 -13.05 -12.97 5.94
CA LYS A 125 -14.33 -12.95 6.66
C LYS A 125 -14.98 -14.32 6.64
N ASP A 126 -15.06 -14.89 5.44
CA ASP A 126 -15.71 -16.16 5.13
C ASP A 126 -15.02 -16.79 3.91
N ALA A 127 -15.62 -17.82 3.31
CA ALA A 127 -15.10 -18.53 2.15
C ALA A 127 -14.98 -17.68 0.87
N LEU A 128 -15.65 -16.52 0.79
CA LEU A 128 -15.70 -15.71 -0.44
C LEU A 128 -15.14 -14.30 -0.23
N ASN A 129 -15.26 -13.77 0.97
CA ASN A 129 -14.97 -12.39 1.28
C ASN A 129 -13.61 -12.26 1.96
N VAL A 130 -12.75 -11.43 1.38
CA VAL A 130 -11.44 -11.07 1.91
C VAL A 130 -11.35 -9.56 2.05
N SER A 131 -10.78 -9.12 3.17
CA SER A 131 -10.45 -7.72 3.41
C SER A 131 -8.96 -7.51 3.31
N VAL A 132 -8.59 -6.40 2.68
CA VAL A 132 -7.21 -6.00 2.42
C VAL A 132 -7.01 -4.61 3.01
N GLY A 133 -6.07 -4.46 3.93
CA GLY A 133 -5.64 -3.18 4.44
C GLY A 133 -4.43 -2.69 3.66
N MET A 134 -4.47 -1.45 3.22
CA MET A 134 -3.41 -0.80 2.46
C MET A 134 -2.52 0.05 3.37
N SER A 135 -1.29 0.28 2.92
CA SER A 135 -0.33 1.16 3.61
C SER A 135 -0.76 2.63 3.60
N THR A 136 -1.68 3.00 2.71
CA THR A 136 -2.27 4.33 2.55
C THR A 136 -3.43 4.60 3.51
N GLY A 137 -3.86 3.63 4.33
CA GLY A 137 -4.96 3.82 5.29
C GLY A 137 -6.33 3.44 4.76
N GLN A 138 -6.39 2.83 3.58
CA GLN A 138 -7.63 2.33 3.00
C GLN A 138 -7.80 0.84 3.29
N ILE A 139 -9.05 0.44 3.49
CA ILE A 139 -9.48 -0.95 3.63
C ILE A 139 -10.36 -1.26 2.42
N LEU A 140 -10.00 -2.31 1.71
CA LEU A 140 -10.70 -2.78 0.53
C LEU A 140 -11.35 -4.12 0.87
N LEU A 141 -12.65 -4.25 0.62
CA LEU A 141 -13.36 -5.52 0.75
C LEU A 141 -13.58 -6.11 -0.64
N PHE A 142 -13.13 -7.35 -0.82
CA PHE A 142 -13.21 -8.09 -2.07
C PHE A 142 -14.02 -9.37 -1.88
N ASP A 143 -14.73 -9.76 -2.94
CA ASP A 143 -15.13 -11.14 -3.17
C ASP A 143 -14.03 -11.79 -4.02
N ILE A 144 -13.50 -12.95 -3.61
CA ILE A 144 -12.39 -13.64 -4.30
C ILE A 144 -12.68 -14.00 -5.76
N ARG A 145 -13.95 -13.99 -6.17
CA ARG A 145 -14.39 -14.27 -7.54
C ARG A 145 -14.36 -13.03 -8.43
N SER A 146 -14.23 -11.84 -7.84
CA SER A 146 -14.21 -10.55 -8.52
C SER A 146 -12.84 -9.88 -8.37
N ASN A 147 -12.42 -9.15 -9.39
CA ASN A 147 -11.22 -8.30 -9.34
C ASN A 147 -11.53 -6.84 -8.93
N LYS A 148 -12.79 -6.55 -8.57
CA LYS A 148 -13.24 -5.24 -8.08
C LYS A 148 -13.66 -5.33 -6.62
N PRO A 149 -13.25 -4.38 -5.77
CA PRO A 149 -13.74 -4.33 -4.40
C PRO A 149 -15.22 -3.94 -4.42
N TYR A 150 -16.01 -4.54 -3.54
CA TYR A 150 -17.41 -4.14 -3.35
C TYR A 150 -17.57 -3.02 -2.33
N PHE A 151 -16.55 -2.77 -1.51
CA PHE A 151 -16.55 -1.68 -0.53
C PHE A 151 -15.14 -1.17 -0.26
N ILE A 152 -15.02 0.15 -0.12
CA ILE A 152 -13.76 0.84 0.19
C ILE A 152 -13.99 1.73 1.40
N LYS A 153 -13.17 1.59 2.44
CA LYS A 153 -13.21 2.41 3.66
C LYS A 153 -11.88 3.10 3.89
N ASP A 154 -11.90 4.41 4.13
CA ASP A 154 -10.69 5.16 4.46
C ASP A 154 -10.61 5.51 5.97
N HIS A 155 -9.41 5.37 6.54
CA HIS A 155 -9.07 5.87 7.86
C HIS A 155 -8.81 7.38 7.88
N ASN A 156 -8.51 7.98 6.72
CA ASN A 156 -8.25 9.41 6.47
C ASN A 156 -6.95 9.95 7.09
N TYR A 157 -6.09 9.08 7.64
CA TYR A 157 -4.83 9.49 8.26
C TYR A 157 -3.59 9.20 7.41
N ASN A 158 -3.74 8.56 6.24
CA ASN A 158 -2.62 8.14 5.40
C ASN A 158 -1.60 7.28 6.16
N LEU A 159 -2.07 6.46 7.09
CA LEU A 159 -1.26 5.55 7.90
C LEU A 159 -1.60 4.11 7.54
N PRO A 160 -0.64 3.17 7.62
CA PRO A 160 -0.90 1.79 7.26
C PRO A 160 -1.89 1.14 8.22
N ILE A 161 -2.88 0.45 7.64
CA ILE A 161 -3.80 -0.40 8.40
C ILE A 161 -3.00 -1.53 9.03
N LYS A 162 -3.05 -1.63 10.36
CA LYS A 162 -2.31 -2.64 11.11
C LYS A 162 -3.06 -3.96 11.19
N ARG A 163 -4.38 -3.91 11.35
CA ARG A 163 -5.21 -5.10 11.51
C ARG A 163 -6.65 -4.80 11.12
N ILE A 164 -7.27 -5.81 10.53
CA ILE A 164 -8.71 -5.88 10.29
C ILE A 164 -9.21 -7.14 10.99
N ASP A 165 -10.38 -7.07 11.61
CA ASP A 165 -11.04 -8.22 12.20
C ASP A 165 -12.55 -8.12 12.01
N PHE A 166 -13.22 -9.27 11.98
CA PHE A 166 -14.67 -9.37 11.84
C PHE A 166 -15.29 -9.78 13.16
N HIS A 167 -16.42 -9.17 13.52
CA HIS A 167 -17.07 -9.50 14.77
C HIS A 167 -17.75 -10.87 14.68
N THR A 168 -17.37 -11.79 15.57
CA THR A 168 -17.70 -13.23 15.48
C THR A 168 -19.19 -13.56 15.59
N GLN A 169 -19.97 -12.77 16.34
CA GLN A 169 -21.41 -13.05 16.53
C GLN A 169 -22.29 -12.34 15.50
N ASN A 170 -21.83 -11.18 15.04
CA ASN A 170 -22.51 -10.35 14.05
C ASN A 170 -21.49 -9.92 13.00
N ASN A 171 -21.45 -10.69 11.92
CA ASN A 171 -20.51 -10.56 10.81
C ASN A 171 -20.65 -9.24 10.02
N ASP A 172 -21.62 -8.39 10.35
CA ASP A 172 -21.79 -7.11 9.69
C ASP A 172 -20.80 -6.07 10.19
N TYR A 173 -20.30 -6.21 11.43
CA TYR A 173 -19.36 -5.28 12.02
C TYR A 173 -17.91 -5.66 11.72
N ILE A 174 -17.18 -4.68 11.20
CA ILE A 174 -15.78 -4.76 10.83
C ILE A 174 -15.00 -3.82 11.76
N LEU A 175 -13.94 -4.36 12.35
CA LEU A 175 -12.99 -3.61 13.16
C LEU A 175 -11.75 -3.37 12.31
N SER A 176 -11.32 -2.12 12.22
CA SER A 176 -10.07 -1.77 11.55
C SER A 176 -9.24 -0.80 12.38
N ILE A 177 -7.94 -1.02 12.40
CA ILE A 177 -7.01 -0.33 13.31
C ILE A 177 -5.80 0.20 12.54
N ASP A 178 -5.51 1.48 12.78
CA ASP A 178 -4.31 2.19 12.37
C ASP A 178 -3.37 2.42 13.56
N LYS A 179 -2.25 3.11 13.33
CA LYS A 179 -1.41 3.60 14.43
C LYS A 179 -2.14 4.59 15.36
N LYS A 180 -3.11 5.36 14.85
CA LYS A 180 -3.79 6.43 15.60
C LYS A 180 -5.21 6.11 16.04
N ILE A 181 -5.96 5.35 15.25
CA ILE A 181 -7.40 5.15 15.46
C ILE A 181 -7.79 3.67 15.37
N CYS A 182 -8.89 3.34 16.04
CA CYS A 182 -9.63 2.10 15.88
C CYS A 182 -11.05 2.46 15.47
N LYS A 183 -11.52 1.95 14.32
CA LYS A 183 -12.87 2.17 13.80
C LYS A 183 -13.64 0.86 13.85
N ILE A 184 -14.88 0.93 14.33
CA ILE A 184 -15.87 -0.13 14.22
C ILE A 184 -16.96 0.40 13.31
N TRP A 185 -17.24 -0.31 12.23
CA TRP A 185 -18.20 0.12 11.22
C TRP A 185 -18.91 -1.09 10.65
N ASN A 186 -20.09 -0.88 10.09
CA ASN A 186 -20.88 -1.94 9.49
C ASN A 186 -20.75 -1.86 7.96
N GLN A 187 -20.59 -3.01 7.32
CA GLN A 187 -20.39 -3.13 5.87
C GLN A 187 -21.61 -2.72 5.02
N HIS A 188 -22.82 -2.84 5.57
CA HIS A 188 -24.08 -2.61 4.85
C HIS A 188 -24.68 -1.24 5.12
N THR A 189 -24.47 -0.70 6.33
CA THR A 189 -24.91 0.64 6.66
C THR A 189 -23.74 1.59 6.52
N GLU A 190 -23.75 2.40 5.47
CA GLU A 190 -22.87 3.57 5.34
C GLU A 190 -23.10 4.50 6.53
N THR A 191 -22.36 4.27 7.61
CA THR A 191 -22.49 4.92 8.92
C THR A 191 -23.91 4.84 9.52
N PRO A 192 -24.12 4.26 10.71
CA PRO A 192 -25.30 4.66 11.48
C PRO A 192 -25.13 6.17 11.72
N SER A 193 -25.85 7.00 10.98
CA SER A 193 -25.91 8.44 11.23
C SER A 193 -26.16 8.60 12.72
N ILE A 194 -25.30 9.32 13.42
CA ILE A 194 -25.42 9.48 14.88
C ILE A 194 -26.79 10.07 15.27
N LEU A 195 -27.44 10.74 14.31
CA LEU A 195 -28.80 11.28 14.38
C LEU A 195 -29.89 10.21 14.48
N LYS A 196 -29.63 8.98 14.03
CA LYS A 196 -30.55 7.84 14.08
C LYS A 196 -30.24 6.87 15.24
N ASP A 197 -29.17 7.12 16.01
CA ASP A 197 -28.81 6.28 17.15
C ASP A 197 -29.76 6.58 18.31
N THR A 198 -30.56 5.59 18.70
CA THR A 198 -31.56 5.69 19.76
C THR A 198 -30.95 6.04 21.11
N ARG A 199 -29.67 5.74 21.34
CA ARG A 199 -28.96 6.08 22.57
C ARG A 199 -28.67 7.58 22.71
N PHE A 200 -28.55 8.28 21.58
CA PHE A 200 -28.32 9.73 21.54
C PHE A 200 -29.59 10.50 21.19
N GLN A 201 -30.72 9.83 20.97
CA GLN A 201 -31.98 10.45 20.58
C GLN A 201 -32.41 11.56 21.55
N SER A 202 -32.23 11.35 22.87
CA SER A 202 -32.54 12.34 23.90
C SER A 202 -31.72 13.63 23.82
N LEU A 203 -30.53 13.60 23.21
CA LEU A 203 -29.72 14.81 22.98
C LEU A 203 -30.30 15.67 21.86
N PHE A 204 -30.95 15.04 20.88
CA PHE A 204 -31.51 15.71 19.70
C PHE A 204 -32.99 16.07 19.84
N THR A 205 -33.68 15.55 20.86
CA THR A 205 -35.09 15.88 21.17
C THR A 205 -35.25 16.83 22.36
N ASN A 206 -34.18 17.42 22.87
CA ASN A 206 -34.28 18.38 23.96
C ASN A 206 -35.05 19.64 23.49
N PRO A 207 -36.25 19.93 24.04
CA PRO A 207 -37.05 21.10 23.65
C PRO A 207 -36.31 22.41 23.90
N ASP A 208 -35.40 22.47 24.88
CA ASP A 208 -34.61 23.66 25.18
C ASP A 208 -33.54 23.95 24.11
N MET A 209 -33.16 22.93 23.32
CA MET A 209 -32.21 23.04 22.21
C MET A 209 -32.92 23.13 20.84
N GLN A 210 -34.25 23.20 20.83
CA GLN A 210 -35.01 23.31 19.60
C GLN A 210 -34.79 24.70 18.99
N ILE A 211 -34.38 24.74 17.73
CA ILE A 211 -34.18 26.00 17.02
C ILE A 211 -35.55 26.66 16.83
N ASP A 212 -35.76 27.80 17.47
CA ASP A 212 -36.97 28.61 17.26
C ASP A 212 -36.87 29.38 15.94
N ILE A 213 -37.62 28.90 14.95
CA ILE A 213 -37.69 29.48 13.61
C ILE A 213 -38.28 30.90 13.63
N ASN A 214 -39.07 31.23 14.65
CA ASN A 214 -39.71 32.54 14.77
C ASN A 214 -38.79 33.59 15.39
N HIS A 215 -37.73 33.16 16.08
CA HIS A 215 -36.77 34.05 16.74
C HIS A 215 -35.98 34.88 15.72
N GLU A 216 -35.79 36.17 15.99
CA GLU A 216 -35.14 37.12 15.07
C GLU A 216 -33.74 36.66 14.63
N ASN A 217 -32.94 36.14 15.57
CA ASN A 217 -31.62 35.57 15.28
C ASN A 217 -31.66 34.49 14.19
N PHE A 218 -32.65 33.58 14.21
CA PHE A 218 -32.76 32.54 13.18
C PHE A 218 -33.17 33.15 11.83
N LYS A 219 -34.13 34.07 11.81
CA LYS A 219 -34.57 34.77 10.58
C LYS A 219 -33.45 35.58 9.92
N ASN A 220 -32.55 36.15 10.70
CA ASN A 220 -31.41 36.91 10.19
C ASN A 220 -30.30 36.01 9.63
N ILE A 221 -30.13 34.80 10.18
CA ILE A 221 -29.03 33.88 9.83
C ILE A 221 -29.45 32.87 8.75
N ALA A 222 -30.68 32.37 8.76
CA ALA A 222 -31.19 31.38 7.81
C ALA A 222 -31.00 31.73 6.32
N PRO A 223 -31.26 32.97 5.84
CA PRO A 223 -31.04 33.32 4.44
C PRO A 223 -29.55 33.41 4.07
N LEU A 224 -28.66 33.61 5.04
CA LEU A 224 -27.21 33.61 4.82
C LEU A 224 -26.66 32.17 4.75
N VAL A 225 -27.11 31.30 5.67
CA VAL A 225 -26.71 29.89 5.71
C VAL A 225 -27.19 29.14 4.46
N SER A 226 -28.39 29.43 3.96
CA SER A 226 -28.89 28.80 2.73
C SER A 226 -28.11 29.22 1.47
N ARG A 227 -27.61 30.46 1.42
CA ARG A 227 -26.72 30.95 0.35
C ARG A 227 -25.33 30.31 0.42
N LEU A 228 -24.75 30.20 1.63
CA LEU A 228 -23.46 29.54 1.86
C LEU A 228 -23.51 28.05 1.49
N ASN A 229 -24.59 27.35 1.85
CA ASN A 229 -24.75 25.95 1.48
C ASN A 229 -24.95 25.76 -0.03
N LYS A 230 -25.65 26.68 -0.71
CA LYS A 230 -25.74 26.64 -2.18
C LYS A 230 -24.39 26.86 -2.85
N GLN A 231 -23.55 27.75 -2.33
CA GLN A 231 -22.20 27.96 -2.83
C GLN A 231 -21.33 26.71 -2.67
N ASN A 232 -21.40 26.03 -1.53
CA ASN A 232 -20.65 24.79 -1.30
C ASN A 232 -21.12 23.62 -2.19
N VAL A 233 -22.42 23.53 -2.50
CA VAL A 233 -22.96 22.47 -3.39
C VAL A 233 -22.52 22.67 -4.85
N VAL A 234 -22.39 23.92 -5.31
CA VAL A 234 -21.92 24.23 -6.67
C VAL A 234 -20.43 23.90 -6.87
N GLU A 235 -19.62 23.94 -5.81
CA GLU A 235 -18.21 23.55 -5.89
C GLU A 235 -18.03 22.02 -6.05
N ASP A 236 -18.90 21.22 -5.41
CA ASP A 236 -18.84 19.75 -5.47
C ASP A 236 -19.42 19.13 -6.76
N GLU A 237 -20.33 19.82 -7.47
CA GLU A 237 -20.99 19.31 -8.70
C GLU A 237 -20.24 19.65 -10.01
N SER A 238 -19.08 20.31 -9.96
CA SER A 238 -18.38 20.78 -11.17
C SER A 238 -17.42 19.78 -11.84
N ILE A 239 -17.51 18.47 -11.53
CA ILE A 239 -16.79 17.41 -12.26
C ILE A 239 -17.76 16.32 -12.72
N SER A 240 -18.45 16.59 -13.83
CA SER A 240 -18.96 15.55 -14.73
C SER A 240 -19.02 16.12 -16.16
N ILE A 241 -18.15 15.63 -17.02
CA ILE A 241 -18.20 15.84 -18.47
C ILE A 241 -19.19 14.84 -19.02
N GLU A 242 -20.25 15.32 -19.68
CA GLU A 242 -20.89 14.61 -20.79
C GLU A 242 -21.54 15.63 -21.73
N ASN A 243 -21.25 15.46 -23.02
CA ASN A 243 -21.86 16.19 -24.12
C ASN A 243 -23.34 15.83 -24.20
N ASP A 244 -24.20 16.81 -24.46
CA ASP A 244 -25.28 16.68 -25.44
C ASP A 244 -25.82 18.07 -25.80
N GLU A 245 -26.03 18.26 -27.10
CA GLU A 245 -26.66 19.42 -27.72
C GLU A 245 -28.15 19.44 -27.37
N GLU A 246 -28.69 20.59 -26.94
CA GLU A 246 -30.07 20.99 -27.26
C GLU A 246 -30.34 22.46 -26.89
N GLU A 247 -31.33 23.00 -27.60
CA GLU A 247 -31.63 24.39 -27.92
C GLU A 247 -32.03 25.27 -26.71
N ARG A 248 -31.71 26.57 -26.78
CA ARG A 248 -32.29 27.60 -25.88
C ARG A 248 -32.95 28.68 -26.71
N GLU A 249 -34.27 28.79 -26.59
CA GLU A 249 -35.05 29.98 -26.91
C GLU A 249 -35.36 30.74 -25.61
N ASP A 250 -35.02 32.02 -25.64
CA ASP A 250 -35.55 33.24 -25.00
C ASP A 250 -36.35 33.13 -23.67
N ASP A 251 -35.89 33.89 -22.66
CA ASP A 251 -36.70 34.97 -22.06
C ASP A 251 -35.82 35.89 -21.21
N ASP A 252 -35.95 37.18 -21.50
CA ASP A 252 -35.31 38.33 -20.86
C ASP A 252 -35.75 38.53 -19.40
N ASP A 253 -34.84 39.07 -18.55
CA ASP A 253 -35.15 40.28 -17.77
C ASP A 253 -33.91 40.82 -17.01
N LEU A 254 -33.50 42.01 -17.44
CA LEU A 254 -32.84 43.15 -16.75
C LEU A 254 -31.99 42.89 -15.48
N ILE A 255 -30.71 43.28 -15.56
CA ILE A 255 -30.12 44.36 -14.73
C ILE A 255 -29.14 45.17 -15.58
N ASP A 256 -29.57 46.38 -15.97
CA ASP A 256 -28.71 47.51 -16.27
C ASP A 256 -28.04 47.97 -14.97
N ASP A 257 -26.71 47.94 -14.91
CA ASP A 257 -25.86 48.96 -14.28
C ASP A 257 -24.44 48.40 -14.12
N ILE A 258 -23.56 48.71 -15.07
CA ILE A 258 -22.29 49.36 -14.73
C ILE A 258 -21.75 50.06 -15.97
N LEU A 259 -21.61 51.37 -15.78
CA LEU A 259 -21.13 52.36 -16.71
C LEU A 259 -19.77 51.98 -17.34
N THR A 260 -19.77 52.16 -18.64
CA THR A 260 -18.65 52.50 -19.52
C THR A 260 -17.64 53.47 -18.91
N SER A 261 -16.36 53.16 -19.07
CA SER A 261 -15.31 54.16 -19.33
C SER A 261 -14.11 53.49 -20.01
N GLU A 262 -14.07 53.69 -21.33
CA GLU A 262 -12.91 54.07 -22.17
C GLU A 262 -11.64 53.22 -22.11
N GLU A 263 -11.34 52.62 -23.27
CA GLU A 263 -10.04 52.09 -23.67
C GLU A 263 -9.08 53.25 -24.01
N GLU A 264 -7.91 53.25 -23.39
CA GLU A 264 -6.70 53.85 -23.97
C GLU A 264 -5.58 52.80 -23.88
N GLU A 265 -4.99 52.50 -25.04
CA GLU A 265 -3.76 51.71 -25.21
C GLU A 265 -2.56 52.49 -24.69
N GLU A 266 -1.59 51.84 -24.03
CA GLU A 266 -0.16 52.20 -24.15
C GLU A 266 0.77 51.12 -23.56
N GLU A 267 1.99 51.11 -24.09
CA GLU A 267 2.97 50.02 -24.15
C GLU A 267 3.78 49.73 -22.86
N GLU A 268 4.54 48.63 -22.93
CA GLU A 268 5.42 48.03 -21.92
C GLU A 268 6.48 48.98 -21.32
N GLU A 269 6.74 48.87 -20.00
CA GLU A 269 8.07 49.10 -19.42
C GLU A 269 8.25 48.34 -18.08
N GLU A 270 9.22 47.42 -18.03
CA GLU A 270 9.71 46.76 -16.82
C GLU A 270 10.31 47.77 -15.82
N LYS A 271 9.84 47.79 -14.55
CA LYS A 271 10.61 48.37 -13.43
C LYS A 271 10.53 47.51 -12.16
N GLU A 272 11.72 47.18 -11.67
CA GLU A 272 12.06 46.37 -10.49
C GLU A 272 11.36 46.82 -9.19
N LYS A 273 10.95 45.86 -8.35
CA LYS A 273 10.47 46.13 -6.98
C LYS A 273 11.64 46.12 -5.96
N PRO A 274 11.66 47.03 -4.96
CA PRO A 274 12.81 47.24 -4.08
C PRO A 274 12.90 46.26 -2.90
N ASN A 275 14.14 45.85 -2.63
CA ASN A 275 14.58 45.07 -1.46
C ASN A 275 14.27 45.78 -0.12
N ARG A 276 13.53 45.12 0.77
CA ARG A 276 13.47 45.49 2.20
C ARG A 276 14.61 44.82 2.98
N LYS A 277 15.60 45.63 3.36
CA LYS A 277 16.69 45.28 4.29
C LYS A 277 16.13 45.20 5.72
N THR A 278 16.27 44.05 6.39
CA THR A 278 16.11 43.94 7.85
C THR A 278 17.47 44.19 8.54
N LYS A 279 17.47 45.14 9.49
CA LYS A 279 18.62 45.49 10.34
C LYS A 279 18.74 44.47 11.50
N LEU A 280 19.97 44.03 11.74
CA LEU A 280 20.39 43.26 12.92
C LEU A 280 20.56 44.18 14.14
N VAL A 281 20.23 43.70 15.34
CA VAL A 281 20.50 44.35 16.64
C VAL A 281 21.32 43.40 17.53
N PRO A 282 22.27 43.89 18.36
CA PRO A 282 23.30 43.08 19.00
C PRO A 282 22.83 42.35 20.27
N ILE A 283 23.55 41.27 20.59
CA ILE A 283 23.39 40.40 21.75
C ILE A 283 24.20 40.97 22.92
N ASP A 284 23.59 41.07 24.10
CA ASP A 284 24.31 40.94 25.39
C ASP A 284 23.38 40.47 26.51
N THR A 285 23.97 39.70 27.42
CA THR A 285 23.47 39.10 28.68
C THR A 285 22.81 37.71 28.61
N ILE A 286 23.65 36.73 28.95
CA ILE A 286 23.36 35.32 29.24
C ILE A 286 22.74 35.22 30.64
N ASN A 287 21.71 34.39 30.80
CA ASN A 287 21.41 33.72 32.06
C ASN A 287 21.15 32.24 31.81
N ASP A 288 21.85 31.42 32.58
CA ASP A 288 21.92 29.96 32.51
C ASP A 288 20.61 29.28 32.89
N THR A 289 20.01 28.56 31.93
CA THR A 289 19.41 27.22 32.12
C THR A 289 19.18 26.59 30.75
N ASP A 290 19.52 25.29 30.63
CA ASP A 290 19.21 24.35 29.54
C ASP A 290 20.33 24.08 28.51
N GLN A 291 21.34 23.31 28.94
CA GLN A 291 22.42 22.75 28.11
C GLN A 291 22.07 21.41 27.40
N GLU A 292 20.80 21.01 27.24
CA GLU A 292 20.47 19.72 26.60
C GLU A 292 19.92 19.80 25.16
N THR A 293 19.59 20.99 24.66
CA THR A 293 18.97 21.15 23.31
C THR A 293 19.96 21.42 22.17
N ILE A 294 21.24 21.67 22.45
CA ILE A 294 22.22 22.07 21.41
C ILE A 294 23.10 20.89 20.93
N ARG A 295 23.14 19.76 21.65
CA ARG A 295 23.90 18.57 21.23
C ARG A 295 23.20 17.68 20.19
N SER A 296 21.90 17.86 19.95
CA SER A 296 21.14 17.05 18.97
C SER A 296 21.16 17.62 17.55
N LEU A 297 21.56 18.88 17.37
CA LEU A 297 21.59 19.54 16.06
C LEU A 297 22.93 19.41 15.35
N SER A 298 24.04 19.19 16.07
CA SER A 298 25.38 19.06 15.47
C SER A 298 25.74 17.62 15.02
N PHE A 299 24.85 16.65 15.17
CA PHE A 299 25.10 15.26 14.74
C PHE A 299 24.62 14.98 13.31
N ASN A 300 23.61 15.71 12.82
CA ASN A 300 22.98 15.47 11.51
C ASN A 300 23.64 16.20 10.34
N GLU A 301 24.59 17.11 10.59
CA GLU A 301 25.32 17.81 9.52
C GLU A 301 26.63 17.10 9.11
N ARG A 302 27.11 16.14 9.92
CA ARG A 302 28.34 15.38 9.63
C ARG A 302 28.12 14.21 8.67
N THR A 303 26.90 13.69 8.55
CA THR A 303 26.58 12.52 7.70
C THR A 303 26.24 12.88 6.25
N LYS A 304 25.91 14.14 5.94
CA LYS A 304 25.74 14.60 4.55
C LYS A 304 27.07 14.81 3.83
N ARG A 305 28.11 15.31 4.52
CA ARG A 305 29.41 15.61 3.88
C ARG A 305 30.21 14.37 3.47
N THR A 306 29.97 13.21 4.07
CA THR A 306 30.68 11.95 3.74
C THR A 306 30.11 11.21 2.54
N ILE A 307 28.88 11.53 2.10
CA ILE A 307 28.23 10.88 0.96
C ILE A 307 28.56 11.62 -0.34
N ASP A 308 28.62 12.95 -0.30
CA ASP A 308 28.93 13.77 -1.47
C ASP A 308 30.41 13.67 -1.91
N SER A 309 31.33 13.35 -0.98
CA SER A 309 32.75 13.11 -1.31
C SER A 309 33.04 11.74 -1.94
N ALA A 310 32.11 10.78 -1.85
CA ALA A 310 32.27 9.45 -2.43
C ALA A 310 31.79 9.36 -3.89
N SER A 311 30.88 10.25 -4.30
CA SER A 311 30.33 10.30 -5.66
C SER A 311 31.27 10.96 -6.68
N SER A 312 32.18 11.84 -6.23
CA SER A 312 33.18 12.47 -7.10
C SER A 312 34.40 11.58 -7.39
N HIS A 313 34.57 10.47 -6.66
CA HIS A 313 35.72 9.56 -6.82
C HIS A 313 35.43 8.33 -7.71
N LEU A 314 34.19 8.15 -8.17
CA LEU A 314 33.77 7.01 -9.02
C LEU A 314 33.58 7.37 -10.50
N GLN A 315 33.60 8.65 -10.87
CA GLN A 315 33.43 9.08 -12.27
C GLN A 315 34.73 9.18 -13.08
N HIS A 316 35.90 8.91 -12.49
CA HIS A 316 37.19 8.95 -13.19
C HIS A 316 37.87 7.59 -13.44
N ARG A 317 37.17 6.45 -13.23
CA ARG A 317 37.78 5.11 -13.38
C ARG A 317 37.12 4.22 -14.45
N ASN A 318 36.74 4.78 -15.59
CA ASN A 318 36.47 4.01 -16.80
C ASN A 318 37.08 4.71 -18.03
N GLN A 319 38.40 4.61 -18.15
CA GLN A 319 39.09 4.65 -19.44
C GLN A 319 40.02 3.42 -19.49
N VAL A 320 39.70 2.47 -20.38
CA VAL A 320 40.56 1.32 -20.67
C VAL A 320 41.53 1.75 -21.79
N PRO A 321 42.85 1.54 -21.65
CA PRO A 321 43.80 1.86 -22.71
C PRO A 321 43.87 0.74 -23.74
N SER A 322 43.82 1.13 -25.03
CA SER A 322 44.14 0.30 -26.18
C SER A 322 45.66 0.16 -26.35
N SER A 323 46.18 -1.06 -26.43
CA SER A 323 47.53 -1.29 -26.97
C SER A 323 47.66 -2.63 -27.70
N ASN A 324 48.07 -2.50 -28.97
CA ASN A 324 48.54 -3.50 -29.92
C ASN A 324 49.57 -4.50 -29.36
N LYS A 325 49.57 -5.74 -29.89
CA LYS A 325 50.76 -6.39 -30.49
C LYS A 325 50.41 -7.70 -31.24
N ASN A 326 50.47 -7.61 -32.58
CA ASN A 326 51.14 -8.48 -33.55
C ASN A 326 51.43 -9.97 -33.26
N ASN A 327 50.98 -10.79 -34.24
CA ASN A 327 51.75 -11.66 -35.15
C ASN A 327 51.56 -13.20 -35.14
N ARG A 328 51.51 -13.70 -36.39
CA ARG A 328 51.66 -15.08 -36.96
C ARG A 328 50.42 -15.99 -36.90
N LYS A 329 49.69 -16.25 -38.02
CA LYS A 329 49.97 -16.96 -39.30
C LYS A 329 50.34 -18.45 -39.15
N GLU A 330 49.43 -19.32 -39.61
CA GLU A 330 49.60 -20.55 -40.42
C GLU A 330 48.23 -21.30 -40.41
N THR A 331 47.38 -21.25 -41.44
CA THR A 331 47.31 -22.02 -42.70
C THR A 331 47.06 -23.54 -42.60
N ASN A 332 45.88 -23.92 -43.10
CA ASN A 332 45.55 -24.99 -44.05
C ASN A 332 45.45 -26.48 -43.63
N ASP A 333 44.27 -27.00 -43.98
CA ASP A 333 43.99 -28.17 -44.83
C ASP A 333 44.19 -29.62 -44.35
N ASP A 334 43.14 -30.37 -44.70
CA ASP A 334 43.07 -31.79 -45.04
C ASP A 334 43.36 -32.86 -43.95
N TYR A 335 42.37 -33.72 -43.67
CA TYR A 335 42.27 -35.02 -44.36
C TYR A 335 41.08 -35.86 -43.87
N ARG A 336 40.40 -36.40 -44.88
CA ARG A 336 39.43 -37.51 -44.97
C ARG A 336 39.70 -38.79 -44.12
N LYS A 337 38.57 -39.49 -43.88
CA LYS A 337 38.33 -40.97 -44.02
C LYS A 337 38.75 -41.95 -42.89
N ASN A 338 37.75 -42.63 -42.29
CA ASN A 338 37.41 -44.07 -42.46
C ASN A 338 36.65 -44.63 -41.23
N VAL A 339 35.38 -45.04 -41.33
CA VAL A 339 34.80 -46.40 -41.52
C VAL A 339 35.23 -47.49 -40.51
N ARG A 340 34.20 -48.16 -39.91
CA ARG A 340 34.03 -49.58 -39.47
C ARG A 340 33.63 -49.70 -37.98
N ARG A 341 32.34 -49.94 -37.67
CA ARG A 341 31.59 -51.22 -37.55
C ARG A 341 31.73 -51.90 -36.17
N ALA A 342 30.58 -52.17 -35.56
CA ALA A 342 30.33 -52.95 -34.34
C ALA A 342 30.72 -54.43 -34.45
N PRO A 343 30.61 -55.18 -33.33
CA PRO A 343 29.76 -56.37 -33.39
C PRO A 343 28.79 -56.53 -32.20
N ARG A 344 27.61 -57.06 -32.54
CA ARG A 344 26.63 -57.69 -31.64
C ARG A 344 27.09 -59.12 -31.30
N SER A 345 26.74 -59.63 -30.12
CA SER A 345 26.53 -61.06 -29.89
C SER A 345 25.11 -61.34 -29.35
N ARG A 346 24.40 -62.22 -30.06
CA ARG A 346 23.29 -63.11 -29.61
C ARG A 346 23.98 -64.41 -29.09
N MET A 347 23.42 -65.39 -28.37
CA MET A 347 22.04 -65.88 -28.20
C MET A 347 22.00 -67.01 -27.11
N ASN A 348 20.77 -67.45 -26.78
CA ASN A 348 20.30 -68.71 -26.14
C ASN A 348 20.04 -68.61 -24.62
N GLY A 349 18.86 -68.89 -24.03
CA GLY A 349 17.61 -69.49 -24.49
C GLY A 349 17.38 -70.87 -23.85
N ARG A 350 16.48 -71.00 -22.85
CA ARG A 350 15.61 -72.19 -22.66
C ARG A 350 14.52 -72.02 -21.58
N HIS A 351 13.31 -72.37 -21.97
CA HIS A 351 12.08 -72.61 -21.19
C HIS A 351 12.12 -73.90 -20.34
N LYS A 352 11.30 -73.94 -19.26
CA LYS A 352 10.29 -74.97 -18.89
C LYS A 352 9.62 -74.53 -17.57
N GLU A 353 8.33 -74.16 -17.54
CA GLU A 353 7.16 -75.01 -17.21
C GLU A 353 7.32 -75.85 -15.94
N THR A 354 6.66 -75.46 -14.84
CA THR A 354 5.45 -76.11 -14.26
C THR A 354 4.77 -75.15 -13.31
#